data_AF-A0A072ND86-F1
#
_entry.id   AF-A0A072ND86-F1
#
_cell.length_a   1.000
_cell.length_b   1.000
_cell.length_c   1.000
_cell.angle_alpha   90.00
_cell.angle_beta   90.00
_cell.angle_gamma   90.00
#
_symmetry.space_group_name_H-M   'P 1'
#
loop_
_entity.id
_entity.type
_entity.pdbx_description
1 polymer ?
#
loop_
_entity_poly.entity_id
_entity_poly.type
_entity_poly.pdbx_seq_one_letter_code
_entity_poly.pdbx_strand_id
1 'polypeptide(L)'
;MTPTPLARWLDTVTAPFPPDTARRIRRELEEHALAHADALREAGHPDPEGAALAALGSASQVQQALMGAHFTRAEEEALWANQAYRKAEPREPGGLVFDAVIGLALPFISLLVGWGFSWVAYEVYVAGVLVLGTLEGAIPRRWPARSARTLLVLLRAGRGIFAMLGLYTIWLSESSAFGAAILGIALGAVIGLLTWLRPLWPYLPKALRGAR
;
A
#
# COMPACT_ATOMS: atom_id res chain seq x y z
N MET A 1 -10.34 -25.60 -32.42
CA MET A 1 -10.61 -24.21 -32.83
C MET A 1 -9.34 -23.42 -32.60
N THR A 2 -8.78 -22.79 -33.64
CA THR A 2 -7.60 -21.94 -33.51
C THR A 2 -7.99 -20.61 -32.84
N PRO A 3 -7.24 -20.11 -31.86
CA PRO A 3 -7.56 -18.86 -31.19
C PRO A 3 -7.49 -17.68 -32.16
N THR A 4 -8.46 -16.76 -32.06
CA THR A 4 -8.52 -15.54 -32.89
C THR A 4 -7.27 -14.67 -32.66
N PRO A 5 -6.90 -13.79 -33.62
CA PRO A 5 -5.79 -12.85 -33.44
C PRO A 5 -5.93 -11.99 -32.18
N LEU A 6 -7.13 -11.47 -31.93
CA LEU A 6 -7.46 -10.70 -30.71
C LEU A 6 -7.28 -11.53 -29.44
N ALA A 7 -7.76 -12.79 -29.41
CA ALA A 7 -7.60 -13.65 -28.24
C ALA A 7 -6.12 -13.90 -27.91
N ARG A 8 -5.28 -14.18 -28.92
CA ARG A 8 -3.83 -14.36 -28.74
C ARG A 8 -3.14 -13.09 -28.24
N TRP A 9 -3.56 -11.93 -28.75
CA TRP A 9 -3.04 -10.64 -28.29
C TRP A 9 -3.42 -10.38 -26.82
N LEU A 10 -4.70 -10.59 -26.46
CA LEU A 10 -5.20 -10.43 -25.09
C LEU A 10 -4.51 -11.39 -24.11
N ASP A 11 -4.30 -12.65 -24.50
CA ASP A 11 -3.56 -13.63 -23.71
C ASP A 11 -2.14 -13.15 -23.43
N THR A 12 -1.47 -12.60 -24.44
CA THR A 12 -0.10 -12.07 -24.32
C THR A 12 -0.05 -10.86 -23.37
N VAL A 13 -0.96 -9.89 -23.56
CA VAL A 13 -1.01 -8.67 -22.74
C VAL A 13 -1.33 -9.00 -21.29
N THR A 14 -2.28 -9.91 -21.04
CA THR A 14 -2.79 -10.19 -19.69
C THR A 14 -1.96 -11.22 -18.92
N ALA A 15 -1.07 -11.97 -19.59
CA ALA A 15 -0.24 -13.01 -18.98
C ALA A 15 0.50 -12.60 -17.68
N PRO A 16 1.11 -11.41 -17.54
CA PRO A 16 1.87 -11.06 -16.34
C PRO A 16 1.03 -10.82 -15.10
N PHE A 17 -0.28 -10.62 -15.24
CA PHE A 17 -1.14 -10.13 -14.16
C PHE A 17 -1.81 -11.27 -13.37
N PRO A 18 -2.17 -11.03 -12.10
CA PRO A 18 -2.96 -11.97 -11.30
C PRO A 18 -4.30 -12.31 -11.97
N PRO A 19 -4.90 -13.50 -11.72
CA PRO A 19 -6.08 -13.96 -12.46
C PRO A 19 -7.31 -13.05 -12.38
N ASP A 20 -7.51 -12.34 -11.28
CA ASP A 20 -8.56 -11.34 -11.11
C ASP A 20 -8.31 -10.09 -11.97
N THR A 21 -7.10 -9.52 -11.89
CA THR A 21 -6.68 -8.35 -12.67
C THR A 21 -6.63 -8.66 -14.16
N ALA A 22 -6.08 -9.83 -14.53
CA ALA A 22 -6.00 -10.31 -15.91
C ALA A 22 -7.39 -10.46 -16.54
N ARG A 23 -8.35 -11.08 -15.84
CA ARG A 23 -9.74 -11.21 -16.33
C ARG A 23 -10.40 -9.85 -16.57
N ARG A 24 -10.17 -8.90 -15.66
CA ARG A 24 -10.75 -7.56 -15.78
C ARG A 24 -10.15 -6.78 -16.95
N ILE A 25 -8.82 -6.71 -17.02
CA ILE A 25 -8.07 -6.07 -18.12
C ILE A 25 -8.47 -6.70 -19.46
N ARG A 26 -8.56 -8.03 -19.52
CA ARG A 26 -9.00 -8.75 -20.71
C ARG A 26 -10.37 -8.26 -21.15
N ARG A 27 -11.35 -8.25 -20.24
CA ARG A 27 -12.71 -7.81 -20.54
C ARG A 27 -12.76 -6.36 -21.01
N GLU A 28 -12.07 -5.46 -20.32
CA GLU A 28 -12.01 -4.03 -20.68
C GLU A 28 -11.40 -3.81 -22.07
N LEU A 29 -10.29 -4.50 -22.38
CA LEU A 29 -9.63 -4.38 -23.69
C LEU A 29 -10.42 -5.06 -24.80
N GLU A 30 -11.04 -6.22 -24.53
CA GLU A 30 -11.90 -6.93 -25.48
C GLU A 30 -13.14 -6.11 -25.84
N GLU A 31 -13.80 -5.53 -24.83
CA GLU A 31 -14.96 -4.65 -25.03
C GLU A 31 -14.58 -3.41 -25.86
N HIS A 32 -13.42 -2.80 -25.58
CA HIS A 32 -12.93 -1.66 -26.35
C HIS A 32 -12.58 -2.04 -27.79
N ALA A 33 -11.93 -3.18 -28.00
CA ALA A 33 -11.57 -3.68 -29.33
C ALA A 33 -12.81 -3.94 -30.19
N LEU A 34 -13.81 -4.61 -29.60
CA LEU A 34 -15.07 -4.95 -30.28
C LEU A 34 -15.87 -3.68 -30.61
N ALA A 35 -16.01 -2.76 -29.66
CA ALA A 35 -16.70 -1.48 -29.91
C ALA A 35 -16.03 -0.67 -31.03
N HIS A 36 -14.69 -0.67 -31.09
CA HIS A 36 -13.96 0.01 -32.16
C HIS A 36 -14.10 -0.71 -33.51
N ALA A 37 -14.08 -2.04 -33.53
CA ALA A 37 -14.31 -2.82 -34.73
C ALA A 37 -15.73 -2.62 -35.27
N ASP A 38 -16.74 -2.56 -34.40
CA ASP A 38 -18.12 -2.29 -34.78
C ASP A 38 -18.27 -0.89 -35.40
N ALA A 39 -17.66 0.13 -34.80
CA ALA A 39 -17.63 1.49 -35.36
C ALA A 39 -16.92 1.55 -36.73
N LEU A 40 -15.81 0.82 -36.90
CA LEU A 40 -15.11 0.71 -38.19
C LEU A 40 -15.94 -0.05 -39.24
N ARG A 41 -16.73 -1.04 -38.81
CA ARG A 41 -17.64 -1.79 -39.68
C ARG A 41 -18.77 -0.89 -40.18
N GLU A 42 -19.36 -0.08 -39.31
CA GLU A 42 -20.37 0.92 -39.68
C GLU A 42 -19.81 1.98 -40.64
N ALA A 43 -18.53 2.33 -40.51
CA ALA A 43 -17.82 3.23 -41.42
C ALA A 43 -17.41 2.58 -42.76
N GLY A 44 -17.69 1.29 -42.97
CA GLY A 44 -17.37 0.58 -44.21
C GLY A 44 -15.89 0.20 -44.36
N HIS A 45 -15.13 0.09 -43.26
CA HIS A 45 -13.73 -0.30 -43.32
C HIS A 45 -13.59 -1.76 -43.83
N PRO A 46 -12.64 -2.05 -44.75
CA PRO A 46 -12.52 -3.37 -45.37
C PRO A 46 -12.03 -4.48 -44.41
N ASP A 47 -11.29 -4.11 -43.36
CA ASP A 47 -10.88 -5.00 -42.27
C ASP A 47 -11.04 -4.29 -40.91
N PRO A 48 -12.23 -4.32 -40.30
CA PRO A 48 -12.50 -3.59 -39.06
C PRO A 48 -11.80 -4.21 -37.85
N GLU A 49 -11.69 -5.54 -37.79
CA GLU A 49 -11.08 -6.25 -36.66
C GLU A 49 -9.57 -6.07 -36.64
N GLY A 50 -8.89 -6.17 -37.79
CA GLY A 50 -7.46 -5.94 -37.89
C GLY A 50 -7.08 -4.49 -37.57
N ALA A 51 -7.87 -3.52 -38.04
CA ALA A 51 -7.63 -2.11 -37.76
C ALA A 51 -7.91 -1.75 -36.30
N ALA A 52 -8.94 -2.33 -35.67
CA ALA A 52 -9.19 -2.16 -34.24
C ALA A 52 -8.07 -2.73 -33.37
N LEU A 53 -7.54 -3.90 -33.74
CA LEU A 53 -6.39 -4.48 -33.06
C LEU A 53 -5.13 -3.61 -33.24
N ALA A 54 -4.90 -3.09 -34.45
CA ALA A 54 -3.78 -2.18 -34.72
C ALA A 54 -3.89 -0.87 -33.92
N ALA A 55 -5.10 -0.36 -33.71
CA ALA A 55 -5.35 0.85 -32.92
C ALA A 55 -5.03 0.68 -31.43
N LEU A 56 -5.17 -0.52 -30.87
CA LEU A 56 -4.74 -0.83 -29.50
C LEU A 56 -3.21 -0.82 -29.34
N GLY A 57 -2.46 -0.97 -30.44
CA GLY A 57 -1.01 -0.98 -30.45
C GLY A 57 -0.38 -2.36 -30.19
N SER A 58 0.94 -2.39 -30.09
CA SER A 58 1.67 -3.64 -29.91
C SER A 58 1.44 -4.22 -28.50
N ALA A 59 1.34 -5.55 -28.41
CA ALA A 59 1.11 -6.24 -27.13
C ALA A 59 2.17 -5.89 -26.08
N SER A 60 3.44 -5.75 -26.48
CA SER A 60 4.53 -5.42 -25.57
C SER A 60 4.42 -4.00 -25.00
N GLN A 61 4.03 -3.01 -25.81
CA GLN A 61 3.84 -1.63 -25.36
C GLN A 61 2.67 -1.52 -24.37
N VAL A 62 1.52 -2.12 -24.73
CA VAL A 62 0.35 -2.13 -23.84
C VAL A 62 0.65 -2.86 -22.55
N GLN A 63 1.32 -4.01 -22.64
CA GLN A 63 1.75 -4.78 -21.47
C GLN A 63 2.66 -3.95 -20.55
N GLN A 64 3.69 -3.28 -21.08
CA GLN A 64 4.57 -2.43 -20.28
C GLN A 64 3.82 -1.27 -19.61
N ALA A 65 2.90 -0.62 -20.32
CA ALA A 65 2.09 0.45 -19.75
C ALA A 65 1.21 -0.07 -18.60
N LEU A 66 0.54 -1.20 -18.79
CA LEU A 66 -0.28 -1.84 -17.77
C LEU A 66 0.55 -2.33 -16.58
N MET A 67 1.76 -2.84 -16.82
CA MET A 67 2.70 -3.20 -15.75
C MET A 67 3.16 -1.97 -14.96
N GLY A 68 3.12 -0.76 -15.52
CA GLY A 68 3.35 0.46 -14.75
C GLY A 68 2.18 0.85 -13.82
N ALA A 69 0.95 0.44 -14.18
CA ALA A 69 -0.28 0.83 -13.49
C ALA A 69 -0.80 -0.23 -12.50
N HIS A 70 -0.56 -1.51 -12.75
CA HIS A 70 -1.11 -2.65 -12.01
C HIS A 70 -0.03 -3.50 -11.35
N PHE A 71 -0.43 -4.29 -10.35
CA PHE A 71 0.44 -5.31 -9.77
C PHE A 71 0.53 -6.54 -10.67
N THR A 72 1.74 -7.01 -10.94
CA THR A 72 1.99 -8.26 -11.66
C THR A 72 2.10 -9.43 -10.69
N ARG A 73 2.03 -10.67 -11.22
CA ARG A 73 2.21 -11.90 -10.42
C ARG A 73 3.57 -11.94 -9.74
N ALA A 74 4.64 -11.60 -10.46
CA ALA A 74 5.98 -11.57 -9.90
C ALA A 74 6.13 -10.55 -8.77
N GLU A 75 5.49 -9.38 -8.90
CA GLU A 75 5.47 -8.37 -7.83
C GLU A 75 4.64 -8.82 -6.63
N GLU A 76 3.51 -9.48 -6.86
CA GLU A 76 2.69 -10.06 -5.80
C GLU A 76 3.48 -11.15 -5.05
N GLU A 77 4.17 -12.05 -5.74
CA GLU A 77 5.06 -13.04 -5.13
C GLU A 77 6.17 -12.41 -4.29
N ALA A 78 6.80 -11.33 -4.81
CA ALA A 78 7.81 -10.58 -4.06
C ALA A 78 7.24 -9.91 -2.80
N LEU A 79 6.02 -9.37 -2.88
CA LEU A 79 5.31 -8.82 -1.72
C LEU A 79 4.97 -9.91 -0.70
N TRP A 80 4.49 -11.08 -1.15
CA TRP A 80 4.16 -12.21 -0.27
C TRP A 80 5.38 -12.86 0.39
N ALA A 81 6.56 -12.76 -0.22
CA ALA A 81 7.81 -13.14 0.41
C ALA A 81 8.16 -12.28 1.64
N ASN A 82 7.60 -11.05 1.73
CA ASN A 82 7.83 -10.16 2.86
C ASN A 82 6.91 -10.49 4.05
N GLN A 83 7.51 -10.84 5.20
CA GLN A 83 6.76 -11.17 6.41
C GLN A 83 5.88 -10.02 6.93
N ALA A 84 6.32 -8.77 6.75
CA ALA A 84 5.56 -7.59 7.15
C ALA A 84 4.26 -7.47 6.35
N TYR A 85 4.34 -7.68 5.03
CA TYR A 85 3.21 -7.66 4.13
C TYR A 85 2.19 -8.75 4.47
N ARG A 86 2.67 -9.97 4.73
CA ARG A 86 1.83 -11.10 5.18
C ARG A 86 1.07 -10.81 6.46
N LYS A 87 1.68 -10.10 7.41
CA LYS A 87 1.05 -9.73 8.70
C LYS A 87 0.19 -8.48 8.60
N ALA A 88 0.19 -7.78 7.46
CA ALA A 88 -0.53 -6.53 7.26
C ALA A 88 -2.02 -6.73 6.90
N GLU A 89 -2.69 -7.67 7.55
CA GLU A 89 -4.14 -7.82 7.41
C GLU A 89 -4.88 -6.70 8.16
N PRO A 90 -6.06 -6.27 7.67
CA PRO A 90 -6.91 -5.31 8.37
C PRO A 90 -7.09 -5.76 9.82
N ARG A 91 -6.73 -4.89 10.77
CA ARG A 91 -6.79 -5.23 12.18
C ARG A 91 -8.25 -5.41 12.60
N GLU A 92 -8.50 -6.44 13.40
CA GLU A 92 -9.71 -6.49 14.22
C GLU A 92 -9.74 -5.31 15.20
N PRO A 93 -10.94 -4.84 15.61
CA PRO A 93 -11.10 -3.68 16.49
C PRO A 93 -10.31 -3.75 17.80
N GLY A 94 -9.92 -4.95 18.25
CA GLY A 94 -9.14 -5.16 19.48
C GLY A 94 -7.78 -4.45 19.52
N GLY A 95 -7.14 -4.20 18.37
CA GLY A 95 -5.87 -3.47 18.33
C GLY A 95 -6.00 -2.00 18.76
N LEU A 96 -7.05 -1.32 18.30
CA LEU A 96 -7.33 0.07 18.67
C LEU A 96 -7.71 0.21 20.15
N VAL A 97 -8.45 -0.78 20.67
CA VAL A 97 -8.82 -0.83 22.10
C VAL A 97 -7.56 -0.99 22.96
N PHE A 98 -6.65 -1.90 22.59
CA PHE A 98 -5.39 -2.09 23.31
C PHE A 98 -4.53 -0.82 23.33
N ASP A 99 -4.42 -0.14 22.19
CA ASP A 99 -3.69 1.12 22.07
C ASP A 99 -4.32 2.25 22.92
N ALA A 100 -5.65 2.33 22.95
CA ALA A 100 -6.38 3.28 23.78
C ALA A 100 -6.20 2.99 25.28
N VAL A 101 -6.24 1.72 25.68
CA VAL A 101 -6.02 1.29 27.07
C VAL A 101 -4.61 1.64 27.52
N ILE A 102 -3.58 1.35 26.70
CA ILE A 102 -2.20 1.73 27.02
C ILE A 102 -2.09 3.25 27.14
N GLY A 103 -2.62 4.01 26.17
CA GLY A 103 -2.57 5.47 26.20
C GLY A 103 -3.16 6.04 27.49
N LEU A 104 -4.36 5.59 27.86
CA LEU A 104 -5.04 6.03 29.10
C LEU A 104 -4.32 5.58 30.37
N ALA A 105 -3.57 4.48 30.35
CA ALA A 105 -2.83 3.99 31.50
C ALA A 105 -1.54 4.80 31.75
N LEU A 106 -0.94 5.43 30.73
CA LEU A 106 0.36 6.11 30.85
C LEU A 106 0.44 7.14 31.99
N PRO A 107 -0.54 8.04 32.20
CA PRO A 107 -0.50 8.97 33.34
C PRO A 107 -0.54 8.25 34.69
N PHE A 108 -1.31 7.18 34.82
CA PHE A 108 -1.39 6.39 36.06
C PHE A 108 -0.08 5.64 36.34
N ILE A 109 0.56 5.10 35.30
CA ILE A 109 1.88 4.47 35.44
C ILE A 109 2.89 5.51 35.93
N SER A 110 2.85 6.76 35.44
CA SER A 110 3.74 7.82 35.93
C SER A 110 3.50 8.13 37.40
N LEU A 111 2.24 8.21 37.85
CA LEU A 111 1.90 8.41 39.26
C LEU A 111 2.42 7.27 40.16
N LEU A 112 2.43 6.03 39.67
CA LEU A 112 2.91 4.86 40.41
C LEU A 112 4.43 4.76 40.46
N VAL A 113 5.12 5.17 39.40
CA VAL A 113 6.58 5.00 39.25
C VAL A 113 7.36 6.25 39.69
N GLY A 114 6.69 7.41 39.82
CA GLY A 114 7.28 8.64 40.34
C GLY A 114 8.27 9.32 39.39
N TRP A 115 8.23 8.99 38.09
CA TRP A 115 9.05 9.65 37.07
C TRP A 115 8.38 10.94 36.57
N GLY A 116 9.19 11.83 35.99
CA GLY A 116 8.71 13.03 35.31
C GLY A 116 7.74 12.70 34.19
N PHE A 117 6.77 13.59 33.97
CA PHE A 117 5.71 13.41 32.97
C PHE A 117 5.41 14.71 32.23
N SER A 118 5.63 14.70 30.92
CA SER A 118 5.27 15.81 30.05
C SER A 118 3.85 15.65 29.52
N TRP A 119 2.92 16.45 30.06
CA TRP A 119 1.53 16.53 29.58
C TRP A 119 1.44 16.93 28.11
N VAL A 120 2.27 17.86 27.67
CA VAL A 120 2.30 18.30 26.26
C VAL A 120 2.73 17.16 25.34
N ALA A 121 3.77 16.41 25.71
CA ALA A 121 4.22 15.26 24.92
C ALA A 121 3.16 14.14 24.89
N TYR A 122 2.43 13.97 26.00
CA TYR A 122 1.33 13.01 26.09
C TYR A 122 0.17 13.38 25.17
N GLU A 123 -0.26 14.64 25.14
CA GLU A 123 -1.32 15.09 24.23
C GLU A 123 -0.95 14.87 22.76
N VAL A 124 0.30 15.19 22.37
CA VAL A 124 0.82 14.94 21.02
C VAL A 124 0.82 13.44 20.71
N TYR A 125 1.26 12.61 21.66
CA TYR A 125 1.24 11.15 21.53
C TYR A 125 -0.20 10.62 21.31
N VAL A 126 -1.16 11.04 22.13
CA VAL A 126 -2.57 10.63 22.00
C VAL A 126 -3.15 11.07 20.66
N ALA A 127 -2.94 12.33 20.26
CA ALA A 127 -3.40 12.85 18.98
C ALA A 127 -2.82 12.04 17.80
N GLY A 128 -1.52 11.75 17.83
CA GLY A 128 -0.88 10.93 16.80
C GLY A 128 -1.39 9.48 16.77
N VAL A 129 -1.63 8.85 17.92
CA VAL A 129 -2.24 7.51 17.99
C VAL A 129 -3.64 7.51 17.38
N LEU A 130 -4.45 8.53 17.64
CA LEU A 130 -5.79 8.68 17.05
C LEU A 130 -5.72 8.88 15.53
N VAL A 131 -4.84 9.75 15.03
CA VAL A 131 -4.61 9.96 13.59
C VAL A 131 -4.15 8.67 12.92
N LEU A 132 -3.17 7.97 13.49
CA LEU A 132 -2.68 6.70 12.93
C LEU A 132 -3.75 5.61 12.99
N GLY A 133 -4.55 5.55 14.05
CA GLY A 133 -5.67 4.61 14.16
C GLY A 133 -6.78 4.87 13.15
N THR A 134 -7.15 6.14 12.93
CA THR A 134 -8.14 6.50 11.89
C THR A 134 -7.63 6.20 10.49
N LEU A 135 -6.35 6.47 10.19
CA LEU A 135 -5.73 6.08 8.92
C LEU A 135 -5.72 4.56 8.74
N GLU A 136 -5.42 3.79 9.78
CA GLU A 136 -5.42 2.32 9.73
C GLU A 136 -6.80 1.77 9.37
N GLY A 137 -7.87 2.39 9.87
CA GLY A 137 -9.26 2.03 9.51
C GLY A 137 -9.71 2.57 8.14
N ALA A 138 -9.18 3.71 7.70
CA ALA A 138 -9.56 4.33 6.44
C ALA A 138 -8.90 3.67 5.21
N ILE A 139 -7.66 3.17 5.35
CA ILE A 139 -6.88 2.59 4.24
C ILE A 139 -7.60 1.40 3.59
N PRO A 140 -8.07 0.37 4.33
CA PRO A 140 -8.78 -0.76 3.72
C PRO A 140 -10.10 -0.37 3.04
N ARG A 141 -10.71 0.75 3.44
CA ARG A 141 -11.99 1.22 2.90
C ARG A 141 -11.83 1.99 1.58
N ARG A 142 -10.69 2.66 1.40
CA ARG A 142 -10.44 3.56 0.26
C ARG A 142 -9.54 2.95 -0.82
N TRP A 143 -8.66 2.01 -0.47
CA TRP A 143 -7.73 1.39 -1.41
C TRP A 143 -8.05 -0.09 -1.65
N PRO A 144 -7.75 -0.63 -2.85
CA PRO A 144 -7.85 -2.06 -3.11
C PRO A 144 -6.94 -2.87 -2.20
N ALA A 145 -7.30 -4.14 -1.94
CA ALA A 145 -6.63 -4.99 -0.96
C ALA A 145 -5.08 -5.02 -1.08
N ARG A 146 -4.53 -5.14 -2.31
CA ARG A 146 -3.08 -5.18 -2.53
C ARG A 146 -2.39 -3.89 -2.13
N SER A 147 -2.92 -2.75 -2.59
CA SER A 147 -2.46 -1.41 -2.24
C SER A 147 -2.61 -1.12 -0.75
N ALA A 148 -3.78 -1.44 -0.18
CA ALA A 148 -4.09 -1.22 1.22
C ALA A 148 -3.10 -1.95 2.13
N ARG A 149 -2.77 -3.22 1.85
CA ARG A 149 -1.77 -3.98 2.62
C ARG A 149 -0.39 -3.31 2.58
N THR A 150 0.08 -2.89 1.41
CA THR A 150 1.38 -2.19 1.30
C THR A 150 1.40 -0.92 2.13
N LEU A 151 0.32 -0.12 2.08
CA LEU A 151 0.20 1.11 2.87
C LEU A 151 0.10 0.83 4.38
N LEU A 152 -0.61 -0.24 4.77
CA LEU A 152 -0.72 -0.65 6.17
C LEU A 152 0.62 -1.09 6.75
N VAL A 153 1.49 -1.76 5.99
CA VAL A 153 2.84 -2.08 6.45
C VAL A 153 3.58 -0.81 6.83
N LEU A 154 3.58 0.19 5.94
CA LEU A 154 4.26 1.46 6.17
C LEU A 154 3.68 2.20 7.38
N LEU A 155 2.36 2.25 7.48
CA LEU A 155 1.67 2.90 8.58
C LEU A 155 1.99 2.25 9.92
N ARG A 156 1.95 0.91 10.00
CA ARG A 156 2.26 0.16 11.23
C ARG A 156 3.71 0.31 11.65
N ALA A 157 4.62 0.35 10.68
CA ALA A 157 6.02 0.56 10.93
C ALA A 157 6.28 1.99 11.46
N GLY A 158 5.66 3.00 10.84
CA GLY A 158 5.68 4.37 11.33
C GLY A 158 5.06 4.53 12.73
N ARG A 159 3.97 3.81 13.01
CA ARG A 159 3.34 3.77 14.35
C ARG A 159 4.28 3.26 15.43
N GLY A 160 5.06 2.22 15.16
CA GLY A 160 6.06 1.71 16.12
C GLY A 160 7.10 2.76 16.48
N ILE A 161 7.61 3.50 15.49
CA ILE A 161 8.56 4.60 15.71
C ILE A 161 7.92 5.73 16.49
N PHE A 162 6.72 6.15 16.08
CA PHE A 162 5.97 7.20 16.76
C PHE A 162 5.71 6.83 18.23
N ALA A 163 5.35 5.57 18.50
CA ALA A 163 5.10 5.11 19.85
C ALA A 163 6.37 5.12 20.71
N MET A 164 7.49 4.61 20.18
CA MET A 164 8.77 4.62 20.87
C MET A 164 9.26 6.05 21.17
N LEU A 165 9.21 6.94 20.18
CA LEU A 165 9.63 8.34 20.36
C LEU A 165 8.70 9.09 21.33
N GLY A 166 7.39 8.92 21.20
CA GLY A 166 6.41 9.55 22.09
C GLY A 166 6.60 9.11 23.54
N LEU A 167 6.74 7.81 23.79
CA LEU A 167 7.02 7.29 25.14
C LEU A 167 8.34 7.84 25.70
N TYR A 168 9.40 7.90 24.90
CA TYR A 168 10.66 8.49 25.35
C TYR A 168 10.50 9.99 25.70
N THR A 169 9.72 10.71 24.88
CA THR A 169 9.46 12.15 25.05
C THR A 169 8.65 12.45 26.31
N ILE A 170 7.66 11.61 26.63
CA ILE A 170 6.78 11.78 27.80
C ILE A 170 7.55 11.70 29.11
N TRP A 171 8.55 10.81 29.21
CA TRP A 171 9.17 10.44 30.48
C TRP A 171 10.58 11.00 30.72
N LEU A 172 11.30 11.39 29.66
CA LEU A 172 12.70 11.82 29.76
C LEU A 172 12.95 13.29 29.39
N SER A 173 11.89 14.09 29.25
CA SER A 173 11.96 15.50 28.80
C SER A 173 12.84 16.40 29.66
N GLU A 174 13.10 16.03 30.92
CA GLU A 174 13.90 16.82 31.86
C GLU A 174 15.38 16.40 31.91
N SER A 175 15.77 15.35 31.19
CA SER A 175 17.15 14.87 31.15
C SER A 175 18.04 15.79 30.30
N SER A 176 19.24 16.10 30.78
CA SER A 176 20.25 16.85 30.01
C SER A 176 20.72 16.12 28.75
N ALA A 177 20.56 14.79 28.69
CA ALA A 177 20.89 13.95 27.54
C ALA A 177 19.70 13.71 26.58
N PHE A 178 18.53 14.29 26.89
CA PHE A 178 17.26 14.03 26.20
C PHE A 178 17.35 14.21 24.68
N GLY A 179 17.85 15.37 24.22
CA GLY A 179 17.90 15.70 22.79
C GLY A 179 18.80 14.75 22.01
N ALA A 180 19.96 14.40 22.56
CA ALA A 180 20.90 13.47 21.93
C ALA A 180 20.33 12.04 21.86
N ALA A 181 19.65 11.59 22.92
CA ALA A 181 19.05 10.27 22.95
C ALA A 181 17.83 10.14 22.02
N ILE A 182 16.94 11.13 21.99
CA ILE A 182 15.84 11.16 21.00
C ILE A 182 16.38 11.13 19.58
N LEU A 183 17.39 11.96 19.28
CA LEU A 183 17.96 12.00 17.94
C LEU A 183 18.58 10.65 17.55
N GLY A 184 19.32 10.01 18.46
CA GLY A 184 19.90 8.69 18.22
C GLY A 184 18.84 7.60 18.00
N ILE A 185 17.80 7.58 18.83
CA ILE A 185 16.67 6.66 18.71
C ILE A 185 15.92 6.90 17.39
N ALA A 186 15.62 8.16 17.05
CA ALA A 186 14.95 8.52 15.81
C ALA A 186 15.78 8.09 14.59
N LEU A 187 17.08 8.39 14.58
CA LEU A 187 17.97 8.05 13.47
C LEU A 187 18.09 6.52 13.31
N GLY A 188 18.32 5.79 14.40
CA GLY A 188 18.40 4.33 14.38
C GLY A 188 17.09 3.68 13.91
N ALA A 189 15.96 4.19 14.39
CA ALA A 189 14.64 3.72 13.99
C ALA A 189 14.35 4.00 12.51
N VAL A 190 14.69 5.19 12.02
CA VAL A 190 14.55 5.54 10.59
C VAL A 190 15.45 4.65 9.74
N ILE A 191 16.72 4.46 10.08
CA ILE A 191 17.62 3.60 9.31
C ILE A 191 17.13 2.13 9.32
N GLY A 192 16.71 1.62 10.48
CA GLY A 192 16.12 0.28 10.61
C GLY A 192 14.85 0.12 9.77
N LEU A 193 14.01 1.16 9.73
CA LEU A 193 12.79 1.21 8.94
C LEU A 193 13.08 1.21 7.44
N LEU A 194 13.99 2.09 6.99
CA LEU A 194 14.40 2.20 5.59
C LEU A 194 14.98 0.88 5.07
N THR A 195 15.81 0.22 5.87
CA THR A 195 16.43 -1.06 5.50
C THR A 195 15.40 -2.20 5.47
N TRP A 196 14.53 -2.30 6.48
CA TRP A 196 13.51 -3.34 6.55
C TRP A 196 12.43 -3.20 5.47
N LEU A 197 12.03 -1.97 5.13
CA LEU A 197 11.00 -1.70 4.12
C LEU A 197 11.53 -1.50 2.71
N ARG A 198 12.85 -1.53 2.51
CA ARG A 198 13.48 -1.42 1.18
C ARG A 198 12.83 -2.34 0.13
N PRO A 199 12.44 -3.59 0.42
CA PRO A 199 11.77 -4.44 -0.57
C PRO A 199 10.40 -3.92 -1.03
N LEU A 200 9.75 -3.04 -0.26
CA LEU A 200 8.43 -2.48 -0.57
C LEU A 200 8.49 -1.17 -1.34
N TRP A 201 9.64 -0.50 -1.36
CA TRP A 201 9.81 0.82 -1.99
C TRP A 201 9.44 0.88 -3.47
N PRO A 202 9.82 -0.10 -4.31
CA PRO A 202 9.44 -0.09 -5.72
C PRO A 202 7.92 -0.12 -5.94
N TYR A 203 7.17 -0.66 -4.96
CA TYR A 203 5.73 -0.87 -5.04
C TYR A 203 4.91 0.26 -4.44
N LEU A 204 5.55 1.15 -3.67
CA LEU A 204 4.88 2.24 -3.00
C LEU A 204 4.18 3.23 -3.96
N PRO A 205 4.78 3.65 -5.08
CA PRO A 205 4.11 4.53 -6.03
C PRO A 205 2.82 3.91 -6.59
N LYS A 206 2.83 2.60 -6.87
CA LYS A 206 1.64 1.85 -7.32
C LYS A 206 0.58 1.78 -6.23
N ALA A 207 1.01 1.47 -5.00
CA ALA A 207 0.10 1.39 -3.85
C ALA A 207 -0.60 2.72 -3.56
N LEU A 208 0.12 3.85 -3.63
CA LEU A 208 -0.44 5.18 -3.42
C LEU A 208 -1.47 5.56 -4.49
N ARG A 209 -1.28 5.14 -5.74
CA ARG A 209 -2.25 5.32 -6.83
C ARG A 209 -3.46 4.38 -6.73
N GLY A 210 -3.47 3.45 -5.79
CA GLY A 210 -4.56 2.47 -5.66
C GLY A 210 -4.52 1.41 -6.76
N ALA A 211 -3.32 1.00 -7.19
CA ALA A 211 -3.17 -0.13 -8.10
C ALA A 211 -3.85 -1.39 -7.55
N ARG A 212 -4.46 -2.14 -8.46
CA ARG A 212 -5.07 -3.44 -8.17
C ARG A 212 -4.15 -4.57 -8.53
#